data_AF-A0A0T7BLI2-F1
#
_entry.id   AF-A0A0T7BLI2-F1
#
_cell.length_a   1.000
_cell.length_b   1.000
_cell.length_c   1.000
_cell.angle_alpha   90.00
_cell.angle_beta   90.00
_cell.angle_gamma   90.00
#
_symmetry.space_group_name_H-M   'P 1'
#
loop_
_entity.id
_entity.type
_entity.pdbx_description
1 polymer ?
#
loop_
_entity_poly.entity_id
_entity_poly.type
_entity_poly.pdbx_seq_one_letter_code
_entity_poly.pdbx_strand_id
1 'polypeptide(L)'
;MALSNESDENLSRRAIQSKEDAMEAWQKWLSWGENDKVGAALIDKIASFGLGDPEIIEFLEGRTTSGIPMIRLAASDALTRLAAQGDVLAIAASQRCQKHHRL
;
A
#
# COMPACT_ATOMS: atom_id res chain seq x y z
N MET A 1 17.32 -2.26 35.89
CA MET A 1 17.14 -2.67 34.48
C MET A 1 15.65 -2.75 34.22
N ALA A 2 15.05 -1.67 33.76
CA ALA A 2 13.64 -1.64 33.34
C ALA A 2 13.65 -1.68 31.81
N LEU A 3 13.57 -2.88 31.26
CA LEU A 3 13.31 -3.10 29.84
C LEU A 3 11.95 -3.76 29.74
N SER A 4 11.18 -3.33 28.75
CA SER A 4 9.89 -3.88 28.32
C SER A 4 8.69 -3.19 28.96
N ASN A 5 8.19 -2.17 28.27
CA ASN A 5 6.75 -1.89 28.15
C ASN A 5 6.43 -0.82 27.09
N GLU A 6 7.41 -0.26 26.37
CA GLU A 6 7.17 0.75 25.32
C GLU A 6 6.68 0.20 23.97
N SER A 7 6.54 -1.11 23.78
CA SER A 7 6.39 -1.68 22.43
C SER A 7 4.95 -1.70 21.89
N ASP A 8 3.91 -1.86 22.71
CA ASP A 8 2.55 -2.11 22.20
C ASP A 8 1.65 -0.86 22.17
N GLU A 9 1.75 0.05 23.15
CA GLU A 9 0.97 1.30 23.14
C GLU A 9 1.48 2.33 22.12
N ASN A 10 2.77 2.29 21.80
CA ASN A 10 3.38 3.24 20.86
C ASN A 10 3.03 2.89 19.39
N LEU A 11 2.75 1.61 19.11
CA LEU A 11 2.29 1.14 17.80
C LEU A 11 0.89 1.63 17.43
N SER A 12 0.01 1.81 18.42
CA SER A 12 -1.36 2.29 18.18
C SER A 12 -1.46 3.82 18.04
N ARG A 13 -0.43 4.57 18.46
CA ARG A 13 -0.41 6.05 18.44
C ARG A 13 0.54 6.68 17.42
N ARG A 14 1.49 5.92 16.86
CA ARG A 14 2.25 6.39 15.71
C ARG A 14 1.32 6.46 14.51
N ALA A 15 0.80 7.67 14.25
CA ALA A 15 0.26 7.97 12.93
C ALA A 15 1.32 7.54 11.92
N ILE A 16 0.96 6.72 10.93
CA ILE A 16 1.88 6.28 9.88
C ILE A 16 2.48 7.54 9.24
N GLN A 17 3.75 7.81 9.51
CA GLN A 17 4.43 9.06 9.16
C GLN A 17 5.49 8.86 8.07
N SER A 18 5.95 7.63 7.89
CA SER A 18 6.88 7.25 6.81
C SER A 18 6.36 6.07 5.98
N LYS A 19 7.05 5.84 4.85
CA LYS A 19 6.86 4.65 4.01
C LYS A 19 7.15 3.38 4.81
N GLU A 20 8.22 3.36 5.60
CA GLU A 20 8.65 2.20 6.37
C GLU A 20 7.59 1.82 7.41
N ASP A 21 7.03 2.81 8.11
CA ASP A 21 5.92 2.60 9.05
C ASP A 21 4.69 2.03 8.33
N ALA A 22 4.41 2.51 7.12
CA ALA A 22 3.27 2.05 6.32
C ALA A 22 3.45 0.60 5.86
N MET A 23 4.66 0.24 5.44
CA MET A 23 5.01 -1.13 5.03
C MET A 23 5.04 -2.09 6.23
N GLU A 24 5.53 -1.64 7.39
CA GLU A 24 5.48 -2.44 8.62
C GLU A 24 4.02 -2.69 9.04
N ALA A 25 3.17 -1.67 8.98
CA ALA A 25 1.75 -1.81 9.26
C ALA A 25 1.06 -2.78 8.29
N TRP A 26 1.45 -2.78 7.01
CA TRP A 26 1.00 -3.77 6.03
C TRP A 26 1.42 -5.20 6.40
N GLN A 27 2.68 -5.41 6.78
CA GLN A 27 3.17 -6.73 7.21
C GLN A 27 2.41 -7.23 8.45
N LYS A 28 2.12 -6.35 9.40
CA LYS A 28 1.32 -6.68 10.59
C LYS A 28 -0.12 -7.02 10.22
N TRP A 29 -0.72 -6.26 9.31
CA TRP A 29 -2.08 -6.53 8.84
C TRP A 29 -2.22 -7.93 8.20
N LEU A 30 -1.23 -8.38 7.43
CA LEU A 30 -1.22 -9.75 6.88
C LEU A 30 -1.27 -10.83 7.98
N SER A 31 -0.78 -10.53 9.19
CA SER A 31 -0.78 -11.47 10.32
C SER A 31 -2.08 -11.48 11.14
N TRP A 32 -2.95 -10.47 11.01
CA TRP A 32 -4.13 -10.26 11.88
C TRP A 32 -5.44 -10.80 11.31
N GLY A 33 -5.41 -11.42 10.12
CA GLY A 33 -6.62 -11.80 9.39
C GLY A 33 -7.08 -10.63 8.51
N GLU A 34 -7.14 -10.91 7.22
CA GLU A 34 -7.27 -9.97 6.11
C GLU A 34 -8.58 -9.15 6.16
N ASN A 35 -8.69 -8.18 7.07
CA ASN A 35 -9.81 -7.25 7.07
C ASN A 35 -9.65 -6.28 5.89
N ASP A 36 -10.42 -6.53 4.83
CA ASP A 36 -10.43 -5.81 3.55
C ASP A 36 -10.39 -4.28 3.68
N LYS A 37 -11.08 -3.70 4.66
CA LYS A 37 -11.15 -2.25 4.85
C LYS A 37 -9.85 -1.66 5.40
N VAL A 38 -9.23 -2.36 6.35
CA VAL A 38 -7.96 -1.94 6.93
C VAL A 38 -6.85 -2.06 5.89
N GLY A 39 -6.84 -3.16 5.13
CA GLY A 39 -5.88 -3.36 4.06
C GLY A 39 -6.00 -2.29 2.96
N ALA A 40 -7.21 -1.93 2.53
CA ALA A 40 -7.41 -0.87 1.55
C ALA A 40 -6.91 0.51 2.05
N ALA A 41 -7.19 0.84 3.32
CA ALA A 41 -6.68 2.08 3.93
C ALA A 41 -5.14 2.11 4.01
N LEU A 42 -4.51 0.95 4.25
CA LEU A 42 -3.05 0.84 4.22
C LEU A 42 -2.49 1.03 2.80
N ILE A 43 -3.14 0.47 1.77
CA ILE A 43 -2.76 0.73 0.37
C ILE A 43 -2.81 2.22 0.06
N ASP A 44 -3.90 2.91 0.43
CA ASP A 44 -4.03 4.36 0.26
C ASP A 44 -2.91 5.13 0.97
N LYS A 45 -2.58 4.72 2.19
CA LYS A 45 -1.53 5.37 2.97
C LYS A 45 -0.15 5.13 2.36
N ILE A 46 0.16 3.91 1.93
CA ILE A 46 1.41 3.57 1.23
C ILE A 46 1.52 4.39 -0.06
N ALA A 47 0.44 4.47 -0.85
CA ALA A 47 0.40 5.24 -2.08
C ALA A 47 0.66 6.74 -1.87
N SER A 48 0.30 7.30 -0.71
CA SER A 48 0.59 8.71 -0.39
C SER A 48 2.10 9.02 -0.32
N PHE A 49 2.94 8.02 -0.13
CA PHE A 49 4.40 8.13 -0.18
C PHE A 49 4.99 7.76 -1.55
N GLY A 50 4.15 7.32 -2.50
CA GLY A 50 4.58 6.63 -3.72
C GLY A 50 5.09 7.52 -4.85
N LEU A 51 4.96 8.85 -4.74
CA LEU A 51 5.36 9.76 -5.81
C LEU A 51 6.88 9.72 -6.01
N GLY A 52 7.31 9.22 -7.17
CA GLY A 52 8.72 9.04 -7.50
C GLY A 52 9.41 7.88 -6.77
N ASP A 53 8.67 7.01 -6.08
CA ASP A 53 9.21 5.86 -5.35
C ASP A 53 8.94 4.54 -6.11
N PRO A 54 9.97 3.96 -6.76
CA PRO A 54 9.80 2.73 -7.55
C PRO A 54 9.32 1.54 -6.74
N GLU A 55 9.73 1.42 -5.46
CA GLU A 55 9.37 0.29 -4.61
C GLU A 55 7.88 0.35 -4.24
N ILE A 56 7.34 1.56 -4.02
CA ILE A 56 5.90 1.71 -3.79
C ILE A 56 5.12 1.40 -5.07
N ILE A 57 5.58 1.83 -6.24
CA ILE A 57 4.91 1.52 -7.51
C ILE A 57 4.90 0.02 -7.78
N GLU A 58 6.03 -0.67 -7.59
CA GLU A 58 6.13 -2.12 -7.74
C GLU A 58 5.23 -2.85 -6.73
N PHE A 59 5.21 -2.38 -5.48
CA PHE A 59 4.32 -2.89 -4.46
C PHE A 59 2.84 -2.76 -4.88
N LEU A 60 2.41 -1.59 -5.35
CA LEU A 60 1.03 -1.37 -5.81
C LEU A 60 0.70 -2.22 -7.02
N GLU A 61 1.60 -2.32 -8.00
CA GLU A 61 1.43 -3.17 -9.18
C GLU A 61 1.18 -4.63 -8.77
N GLY A 62 1.99 -5.17 -7.86
CA GLY A 62 1.81 -6.53 -7.34
C GLY A 62 0.49 -6.76 -6.60
N ARG A 63 -0.18 -5.70 -6.12
CA ARG A 63 -1.48 -5.81 -5.41
C ARG A 63 -2.68 -5.68 -6.32
N THR A 64 -2.51 -5.24 -7.57
CA THR A 64 -3.60 -5.21 -8.57
C THR A 64 -4.13 -6.60 -8.93
N THR A 65 -3.36 -7.66 -8.66
CA THR A 65 -3.72 -9.07 -8.87
C THR A 65 -4.03 -9.83 -7.57
N SER A 66 -4.13 -9.13 -6.43
CA SER A 66 -4.43 -9.75 -5.13
C SER A 66 -5.73 -10.57 -5.14
N GLY A 67 -5.82 -11.64 -4.35
CA GLY A 67 -7.06 -12.40 -4.19
C GLY A 67 -8.19 -11.60 -3.53
N ILE A 68 -7.87 -10.48 -2.88
CA ILE A 68 -8.80 -9.63 -2.13
C ILE A 68 -9.29 -8.50 -3.04
N PRO A 69 -10.60 -8.45 -3.40
CA PRO A 69 -11.13 -7.46 -4.35
C PRO A 69 -10.89 -6.01 -3.93
N MET A 70 -11.03 -5.70 -2.64
CA MET A 70 -10.80 -4.35 -2.10
C MET A 70 -9.34 -3.91 -2.23
N ILE A 71 -8.38 -4.81 -2.01
CA ILE A 71 -6.95 -4.53 -2.21
C ILE A 71 -6.65 -4.26 -3.67
N ARG A 72 -7.20 -5.08 -4.58
CA ARG A 72 -7.01 -4.87 -6.02
C ARG A 72 -7.52 -3.52 -6.49
N LEU A 73 -8.72 -3.15 -6.03
CA LEU A 73 -9.34 -1.88 -6.37
C LEU A 73 -8.51 -0.72 -5.81
N ALA A 74 -8.17 -0.74 -4.52
CA ALA A 74 -7.36 0.29 -3.88
C ALA A 74 -6.00 0.48 -4.58
N ALA A 75 -5.34 -0.62 -4.97
CA ALA A 75 -4.07 -0.59 -5.66
C ALA A 75 -4.19 0.01 -7.07
N SER A 76 -5.24 -0.36 -7.82
CA SER A 76 -5.51 0.20 -9.14
C SER A 76 -5.84 1.69 -9.09
N ASP A 77 -6.64 2.10 -8.10
CA ASP A 77 -7.01 3.50 -7.88
C ASP A 77 -5.81 4.34 -7.41
N ALA A 78 -4.93 3.75 -6.60
CA ALA A 78 -3.67 4.39 -6.19
C ALA A 78 -2.74 4.63 -7.38
N LEU A 79 -2.50 3.61 -8.22
CA LEU A 79 -1.69 3.76 -9.43
C LEU A 79 -2.29 4.78 -10.40
N THR A 80 -3.62 4.79 -10.54
CA THR A 80 -4.31 5.77 -11.40
C THR A 80 -4.16 7.20 -10.88
N ARG A 81 -4.26 7.41 -9.55
CA ARG A 81 -4.03 8.72 -8.93
C ARG A 81 -2.59 9.20 -9.10
N LEU A 82 -1.61 8.34 -8.88
CA LEU A 82 -0.19 8.68 -9.06
C LEU A 82 0.12 8.98 -10.53
N ALA A 83 -0.44 8.20 -11.46
CA ALA A 83 -0.32 8.46 -12.88
C ALA A 83 -0.94 9.81 -13.29
N ALA A 84 -2.10 10.16 -12.72
CA ALA A 84 -2.75 11.47 -12.95
C ALA A 84 -1.94 12.65 -12.39
N GLN A 85 -1.06 12.41 -11.41
CA GLN A 85 -0.11 13.40 -10.90
C GLN A 85 1.16 13.52 -11.76
N GLY A 86 1.28 12.73 -12.83
CA GLY A 86 2.41 12.76 -13.75
C GLY A 86 3.56 11.81 -13.39
N ASP A 87 3.35 10.88 -12.46
CA ASP A 87 4.35 9.87 -12.12
C ASP A 87 4.54 8.90 -13.30
N VAL A 88 5.71 8.97 -13.94
CA VAL A 88 6.03 8.18 -15.14
C VAL A 88 6.04 6.68 -14.85
N LEU A 89 6.49 6.29 -13.66
CA LEU A 89 6.51 4.88 -13.24
C LEU A 89 5.08 4.39 -13.01
N ALA A 90 4.24 5.18 -12.35
CA ALA A 90 2.84 4.87 -12.15
C ALA A 90 2.04 4.80 -13.46
N ILE A 91 2.33 5.69 -14.43
CA ILE A 91 1.73 5.63 -15.78
C ILE A 91 2.07 4.30 -16.44
N ALA A 92 3.35 3.91 -16.44
CA ALA A 92 3.79 2.66 -17.04
C ALA A 92 3.19 1.43 -16.33
N ALA A 93 3.15 1.45 -14.99
CA ALA A 93 2.54 0.39 -14.19
C ALA A 93 1.01 0.27 -14.44
N SER A 94 0.29 1.39 -14.45
CA SER A 94 -1.15 1.42 -14.73
C SER A 94 -1.47 0.85 -16.12
N GLN A 95 -0.70 1.21 -17.14
CA GLN A 95 -0.86 0.65 -18.49
C GLN A 95 -0.59 -0.86 -18.55
N ARG A 96 0.39 -1.37 -17.80
CA ARG A 96 0.67 -2.81 -17.70
C ARG A 96 -0.48 -3.55 -17.02
N CYS A 97 -1.01 -3.00 -15.93
CA CYS A 97 -2.14 -3.57 -15.20
C CYS A 97 -3.42 -3.61 -16.05
N GLN A 98 -3.72 -2.56 -16.82
CA GLN A 98 -4.91 -2.49 -17.67
C GLN A 98 -4.90 -3.49 -18.84
N LYS A 99 -3.71 -3.84 -19.36
CA LYS A 99 -3.59 -4.83 -20.45
C LYS A 99 -3.97 -6.24 -20.00
N HIS A 100 -3.77 -6.58 -18.73
CA HIS A 100 -4.10 -7.91 -18.19
C HIS A 100 -5.60 -8.14 -17.95
N HIS A 101 -6.43 -7.08 -17.93
CA HIS A 101 -7.88 -7.18 -17.74
C HIS A 101 -8.70 -7.29 -19.04
N ARG A 102 -8.06 -7.36 -20.21
CA ARG A 102 -8.70 -7.34 -21.54
C ARG A 102 -8.70 -8.68 -22.30
N LEU A 103 -8.50 -9.80 -21.61
CA LEU A 103 -8.62 -11.17 -22.16
C LEU A 103 -9.71 -11.93 -21.40
#